data_AF-A0A4Q7FKU2-F1
#
_entry.id   AF-A0A4Q7FKU2-F1
#
_cell.length_a   1.000
_cell.length_b   1.000
_cell.length_c   1.000
_cell.angle_alpha   90.00
_cell.angle_beta   90.00
_cell.angle_gamma   90.00
#
_symmetry.space_group_name_H-M   'P 1'
#
loop_
_entity.id
_entity.type
_entity.pdbx_description
1 polymer ?
#
loop_
_entity_poly.entity_id
_entity_poly.type
_entity_poly.pdbx_seq_one_letter_code
_entity_poly.pdbx_strand_id
1 'polypeptide(L)'
;MMWGRAMTETSKTVTRVDLCEAVYQKVGLSRTESSAFVELVLKEITDCLEKGETVKLSSFGSFMVRKKGQRIGRNPKTGTEVPISPRRVMVFKPSAILKQRINAQHRTNGDGSKVQPEA
;
A
#
# COMPACT_ATOMS: atom_id res chain seq x y z
N MET A 1 -9.82 39.09 -7.38
CA MET A 1 -9.63 37.92 -6.50
C MET A 1 -9.13 36.77 -7.37
N MET A 2 -7.84 36.45 -7.26
CA MET A 2 -7.19 35.42 -8.07
C MET A 2 -7.48 34.04 -7.46
N TRP A 3 -8.13 33.16 -8.21
CA TRP A 3 -8.27 31.76 -7.84
C TRP A 3 -6.91 31.08 -8.02
N GLY A 4 -6.36 30.57 -6.92
CA GLY A 4 -5.07 29.90 -6.88
C GLY A 4 -5.03 28.69 -7.81
N ARG A 5 -3.95 28.61 -8.60
CA ARG A 5 -3.58 27.41 -9.36
C ARG A 5 -3.62 26.19 -8.42
N ALA A 6 -4.40 25.18 -8.78
CA ALA A 6 -4.27 23.86 -8.20
C ALA A 6 -2.83 23.38 -8.42
N MET A 7 -2.08 23.16 -7.33
CA MET A 7 -0.79 22.46 -7.39
C MET A 7 -1.08 21.05 -7.86
N THR A 8 -0.63 20.71 -9.07
CA THR A 8 -0.67 19.33 -9.57
C THR A 8 0.36 18.54 -8.78
N GLU A 9 -0.09 17.85 -7.73
CA GLU A 9 0.70 16.87 -7.01
C GLU A 9 1.05 15.75 -7.99
N THR A 10 2.31 15.71 -8.42
CA THR A 10 2.80 14.67 -9.32
C THR A 10 2.89 13.37 -8.51
N SER A 11 1.89 12.51 -8.67
CA SER A 11 1.91 11.17 -8.09
C SER A 11 3.09 10.38 -8.68
N LYS A 12 4.20 10.33 -7.94
CA LYS A 12 5.34 9.49 -8.31
C LYS A 12 5.00 8.03 -8.01
N THR A 13 4.86 7.21 -9.04
CA THR A 13 4.77 5.75 -8.90
C THR A 13 6.13 5.20 -8.52
N VAL A 14 6.21 4.51 -7.37
CA VAL A 14 7.42 3.79 -6.95
C VAL A 14 7.49 2.46 -7.70
N THR A 15 8.62 2.20 -8.37
CA THR A 15 8.89 0.97 -9.11
C THR A 15 9.91 0.08 -8.40
N ARG A 16 10.11 -1.14 -8.91
CA ARG A 16 11.19 -2.02 -8.43
C ARG A 16 12.56 -1.32 -8.51
N VAL A 17 12.82 -0.55 -9.59
CA VAL A 17 14.08 0.18 -9.76
C VAL A 17 14.29 1.20 -8.65
N ASP A 18 13.23 1.93 -8.26
CA ASP A 18 13.31 2.87 -7.14
C ASP A 18 13.63 2.17 -5.82
N LEU A 19 13.09 0.97 -5.58
CA LEU A 19 13.40 0.18 -4.38
C LEU A 19 14.86 -0.28 -4.38
N CYS A 20 15.38 -0.76 -5.51
CA CYS A 20 16.78 -1.15 -5.65
C CYS A 20 17.73 0.03 -5.42
N GLU A 21 17.39 1.20 -5.97
CA GLU A 21 18.16 2.44 -5.75
C GLU A 21 18.15 2.84 -4.27
N ALA A 22 17.01 2.73 -3.59
CA ALA A 22 16.91 3.06 -2.17
C ALA A 22 17.79 2.15 -1.28
N VAL A 23 17.93 0.87 -1.64
CA VAL A 23 18.84 -0.07 -0.97
C VAL A 23 20.29 0.28 -1.29
N TYR A 24 20.62 0.50 -2.56
CA TYR A 24 21.95 0.88 -3.03
C TYR A 24 22.49 2.10 -2.27
N GLN A 25 21.70 3.18 -2.20
CA GLN A 25 22.10 4.44 -1.57
C GLN A 25 22.33 4.34 -0.07
N LYS A 26 21.67 3.39 0.61
CA LYS A 26 21.75 3.26 2.08
C LYS A 26 22.78 2.26 2.57
N VAL A 27 23.02 1.20 1.81
CA VAL A 27 23.83 0.05 2.26
C VAL A 27 25.21 0.05 1.60
N GLY A 28 25.43 0.85 0.54
CA GLY A 28 26.73 0.93 -0.14
C GLY A 28 27.10 -0.34 -0.92
N LEU A 29 26.12 -1.21 -1.16
CA LEU A 29 26.26 -2.43 -1.98
C LEU A 29 26.36 -2.07 -3.46
N SER A 30 26.72 -3.03 -4.31
CA SER A 30 26.57 -2.83 -5.76
C SER A 30 25.10 -2.75 -6.17
N ARG A 31 24.84 -2.15 -7.34
CA ARG A 31 23.49 -2.13 -7.95
C ARG A 31 22.93 -3.54 -8.18
N THR A 32 23.80 -4.47 -8.57
CA THR A 32 23.46 -5.87 -8.81
C THR A 32 23.01 -6.56 -7.53
N GLU A 33 23.78 -6.43 -6.44
CA GLU A 33 23.42 -7.01 -5.14
C GLU A 33 22.15 -6.39 -4.57
N SER A 34 22.00 -5.06 -4.69
CA SER A 34 20.79 -4.36 -4.26
C SER A 34 19.55 -4.88 -4.98
N SER A 35 19.66 -5.11 -6.30
CA SER A 35 18.58 -5.71 -7.10
C SER A 35 18.28 -7.14 -6.67
N ALA A 36 19.32 -7.95 -6.43
CA ALA A 36 19.16 -9.33 -6.00
C ALA A 36 18.44 -9.42 -4.64
N PHE A 37 18.77 -8.55 -3.69
CA PHE A 37 18.11 -8.54 -2.38
C PHE A 37 16.65 -8.10 -2.44
N VAL A 38 16.32 -7.07 -3.24
CA VAL A 38 14.92 -6.67 -3.44
C VAL A 38 14.12 -7.82 -4.05
N GLU A 39 14.68 -8.49 -5.06
CA GLU A 39 14.01 -9.63 -5.70
C GLU A 39 13.83 -10.80 -4.72
N LEU A 40 14.84 -11.10 -3.90
CA LEU A 40 14.76 -12.15 -2.88
C LEU A 40 13.65 -11.88 -1.86
N VAL A 41 13.52 -10.63 -1.38
CA VAL A 41 12.43 -10.25 -0.45
C VAL A 41 11.07 -10.40 -1.12
N LEU A 42 10.90 -9.93 -2.36
CA LEU A 42 9.63 -10.07 -3.08
C LEU A 42 9.27 -11.53 -3.34
N LYS A 43 10.27 -12.36 -3.66
CA LYS A 43 10.10 -13.80 -3.84
C LYS A 43 9.61 -14.47 -2.56
N GLU A 44 10.26 -14.20 -1.42
CA GLU A 44 9.87 -14.80 -0.14
C GLU A 44 8.42 -14.43 0.26
N ILE A 45 8.04 -13.17 0.03
CA ILE A 45 6.65 -12.71 0.24
C ILE A 45 5.68 -13.49 -0.65
N THR A 46 6.03 -13.67 -1.92
CA THR A 46 5.19 -14.36 -2.91
C THR A 46 5.03 -15.83 -2.55
N ASP A 47 6.13 -16.52 -2.28
CA ASP A 47 6.15 -17.95 -1.93
C ASP A 47 5.31 -18.24 -0.67
N CYS A 48 5.39 -17.37 0.35
CA CYS A 48 4.57 -17.48 1.56
C CYS A 48 3.07 -17.31 1.25
N LEU A 49 2.70 -16.33 0.42
CA LEU A 49 1.30 -16.08 0.07
C LEU A 49 0.71 -17.16 -0.84
N GLU A 50 1.50 -17.74 -1.74
CA GLU A 50 1.07 -18.86 -2.58
C GLU A 50 0.65 -20.07 -1.75
N LYS A 51 1.41 -20.38 -0.68
CA LYS A 51 1.07 -21.40 0.32
C LYS A 51 -0.18 -21.07 1.14
N GLY A 52 -0.64 -19.82 1.08
CA GLY A 52 -1.81 -19.34 1.83
C GLY A 52 -1.48 -18.89 3.24
N GLU A 53 -0.20 -18.72 3.55
CA GLU A 53 0.29 -18.23 4.82
C GLU A 53 0.17 -16.70 4.90
N THR A 54 0.57 -16.13 6.04
CA THR A 54 0.48 -14.70 6.31
C THR A 54 1.87 -14.11 6.49
N VAL A 55 2.19 -13.09 5.70
CA VAL A 55 3.39 -12.28 5.88
C VAL A 55 3.07 -11.12 6.82
N LYS A 56 3.85 -10.96 7.89
CA LYS A 56 3.74 -9.83 8.82
C LYS A 56 5.03 -9.01 8.79
N LEU A 57 4.92 -7.75 8.41
CA LEU A 57 6.02 -6.79 8.42
C LEU A 57 5.73 -5.76 9.52
N SER A 58 6.49 -5.82 10.62
CA SER A 58 6.32 -4.91 11.76
C SER A 58 6.38 -3.45 11.28
N SER A 59 5.59 -2.58 11.91
CA SER A 59 5.38 -1.16 11.54
C SER A 59 4.81 -0.89 10.14
N PHE A 60 4.79 -1.86 9.23
CA PHE A 60 4.26 -1.69 7.88
C PHE A 60 2.84 -2.26 7.74
N GLY A 61 2.68 -3.56 7.93
CA GLY A 61 1.38 -4.22 7.79
C GLY A 61 1.47 -5.73 7.64
N SER A 62 0.38 -6.33 7.18
CA SER A 62 0.33 -7.77 6.92
C SER A 62 -0.34 -8.08 5.58
N PHE A 63 0.21 -9.07 4.88
CA PHE A 63 -0.38 -9.65 3.68
C PHE A 63 -0.97 -11.01 4.03
N MET A 64 -2.20 -11.26 3.61
CA MET A 64 -2.87 -12.55 3.86
C MET A 64 -3.74 -12.95 2.69
N VAL A 65 -3.86 -14.24 2.45
CA VAL A 65 -4.76 -14.77 1.44
C VAL A 65 -6.09 -15.20 2.07
N ARG A 66 -7.19 -14.73 1.49
CA ARG A 66 -8.55 -15.06 1.92
C ARG A 66 -9.24 -15.87 0.83
N LYS A 67 -9.93 -16.93 1.22
CA LYS A 67 -10.86 -17.65 0.33
C LYS A 67 -12.18 -16.88 0.30
N LYS A 68 -12.65 -16.53 -0.89
CA LYS A 68 -13.97 -15.94 -1.13
C LYS A 68 -14.84 -17.01 -1.76
N GLY A 69 -15.99 -17.28 -1.14
CA GLY A 69 -16.99 -18.21 -1.65
C GLY A 69 -17.69 -17.68 -2.90
N GLN A 70 -18.49 -18.55 -3.51
CA GLN A 70 -19.36 -18.18 -4.62
C GLN A 70 -20.41 -17.17 -4.15
N ARG A 71 -20.73 -16.22 -5.02
CA ARG A 71 -21.84 -15.28 -4.80
C ARG A 71 -22.36 -14.79 -6.14
N ILE A 72 -23.58 -14.27 -6.14
CA ILE A 72 -24.12 -13.58 -7.32
C ILE A 72 -23.66 -12.13 -7.30
N GLY A 73 -23.06 -11.67 -8.40
CA GLY A 73 -22.78 -10.27 -8.66
C GLY A 73 -23.73 -9.72 -9.72
N ARG A 74 -23.61 -8.43 -10.03
CA ARG A 74 -24.33 -7.79 -11.14
C ARG A 74 -23.34 -7.13 -12.08
N ASN A 75 -23.59 -7.26 -13.38
CA ASN A 75 -22.82 -6.52 -14.37
C ASN A 75 -23.11 -5.01 -14.19
N PRO A 76 -22.11 -4.16 -13.89
CA PRO A 76 -22.32 -2.74 -13.64
C PRO A 76 -22.98 -2.01 -14.82
N LYS A 77 -22.83 -2.52 -16.05
CA LYS A 77 -23.40 -1.91 -17.27
C LYS A 77 -24.83 -2.36 -17.57
N THR A 78 -25.18 -3.62 -17.32
CA THR A 78 -26.47 -4.21 -17.74
C THR A 78 -27.39 -4.59 -16.59
N GLY A 79 -26.91 -4.60 -15.34
CA GLY A 79 -27.67 -5.02 -14.17
C GLY A 79 -27.91 -6.53 -14.05
N THR A 80 -27.59 -7.30 -15.10
CA THR A 80 -27.78 -8.76 -15.14
C THR A 80 -26.98 -9.45 -14.04
N GLU A 81 -27.61 -10.43 -13.40
CA GLU A 81 -26.98 -11.24 -12.36
C GLU A 81 -26.00 -12.25 -12.99
N VAL A 82 -24.77 -12.28 -12.48
CA VAL A 82 -23.69 -13.15 -12.96
C VAL A 82 -23.06 -13.86 -11.77
N PRO A 83 -22.92 -15.21 -11.80
CA PRO A 83 -22.25 -15.93 -10.75
C PRO A 83 -20.75 -15.57 -10.72
N ILE A 84 -20.26 -15.26 -9.53
CA ILE A 84 -18.84 -15.01 -9.26
C ILE A 84 -18.28 -16.25 -8.61
N SER A 85 -17.39 -16.93 -9.33
CA SER A 85 -16.76 -18.17 -8.88
C SER A 85 -15.94 -17.95 -7.59
N PRO A 86 -15.83 -18.99 -6.73
CA PRO A 86 -14.93 -18.98 -5.59
C PRO A 86 -13.49 -18.69 -6.03
N ARG A 87 -12.77 -17.89 -5.25
CA ARG A 87 -11.36 -17.56 -5.54
C ARG A 87 -10.57 -17.23 -4.29
N ARG A 88 -9.24 -17.26 -4.42
CA ARG A 88 -8.31 -16.72 -3.43
C ARG A 88 -8.04 -15.25 -3.74
N VAL A 89 -8.06 -14.39 -2.73
CA VAL A 89 -7.72 -12.97 -2.86
C VAL A 89 -6.66 -12.60 -1.84
N MET A 90 -5.66 -11.84 -2.25
CA MET A 90 -4.70 -11.23 -1.33
C MET A 90 -5.33 -9.98 -0.70
N VAL A 91 -5.11 -9.81 0.60
CA VAL A 91 -5.52 -8.63 1.37
C VAL A 91 -4.30 -8.07 2.07
N PHE A 92 -4.04 -6.77 1.89
CA PHE A 92 -3.10 -6.03 2.71
C PHE A 92 -3.85 -5.33 3.85
N LYS A 93 -3.35 -5.49 5.07
CA LYS A 93 -3.82 -4.78 6.25
C LYS A 93 -2.70 -3.85 6.75
N PRO A 94 -2.82 -2.52 6.61
CA PRO A 94 -1.82 -1.59 7.09
C PRO A 94 -1.75 -1.60 8.62
N SER A 95 -0.54 -1.44 9.16
CA SER A 95 -0.32 -1.34 10.60
C SER A 95 -0.95 -0.06 11.17
N ALA A 96 -1.16 -0.01 12.49
CA ALA A 96 -1.58 1.22 13.16
C ALA A 96 -0.57 2.37 12.95
N ILE A 97 0.73 2.05 13.03
CA ILE A 97 1.83 3.01 12.82
C ILE A 97 1.79 3.60 11.40
N LEU A 98 1.60 2.75 10.39
CA LEU A 98 1.53 3.19 8.99
C LEU A 98 0.31 4.10 8.77
N LYS A 99 -0.86 3.71 9.29
CA LYS A 99 -2.08 4.53 9.22
C LYS A 99 -1.90 5.88 9.93
N GLN A 100 -1.28 5.89 11.11
CA GLN A 100 -1.00 7.13 11.83
C GLN A 100 -0.06 8.04 11.05
N ARG A 101 1.02 7.50 10.47
CA ARG A 101 1.96 8.29 9.65
C ARG A 101 1.28 8.95 8.45
N ILE A 102 0.45 8.20 7.72
CA ILE A 102 -0.33 8.73 6.59
C ILE A 102 -1.25 9.86 7.06
N ASN A 103 -2.01 9.65 8.14
CA ASN A 103 -2.97 10.63 8.62
C ASN A 103 -2.31 11.85 9.30
N ALA A 104 -1.12 11.68 9.90
CA ALA A 104 -0.38 12.76 10.53
C ALA A 104 0.17 13.75 9.48
N GLN A 105 0.65 13.26 8.34
CA GLN A 105 1.10 14.12 7.23
C GLN A 105 -0.03 14.99 6.67
N HIS A 106 -1.29 14.54 6.76
CA HIS A 106 -2.45 15.34 6.37
C HIS A 106 -2.82 16.44 7.38
N ARG A 107 -2.39 16.35 8.65
CA ARG A 107 -2.72 17.33 9.70
C ARG A 107 -1.79 18.54 9.72
N THR A 108 -0.58 18.44 9.17
CA THR A 108 0.42 19.52 9.25
C THR A 108 0.27 20.61 8.18
N ASN A 109 -0.63 20.43 7.21
CA ASN A 109 -0.80 21.37 6.09
C ASN A 109 -2.08 22.21 6.16
N GLY A 110 -2.84 22.17 7.26
CA GLY A 110 -4.14 22.83 7.30
C GLY A 110 -4.84 22.91 8.64
N ASP A 111 -4.13 23.21 9.74
CA ASP A 111 -4.80 23.81 10.91
C ASP A 111 -3.83 24.58 11.81
N GLY A 112 -3.59 25.83 11.42
CA GLY A 112 -3.11 26.88 12.32
C GLY A 112 -4.28 27.72 12.80
N SER A 113 -5.31 27.12 13.38
CA SER A 113 -6.45 27.85 13.95
C SER A 113 -6.91 27.23 15.27
N LYS A 114 -6.31 27.75 16.34
CA LYS A 114 -6.88 27.96 17.69
C LYS A 114 -7.67 26.80 18.32
N VAL A 115 -7.12 26.26 19.41
CA VAL A 115 -7.93 25.95 20.59
C VAL A 115 -7.28 26.59 21.81
N GLN A 116 -7.89 27.69 22.28
CA GLN A 116 -7.71 28.18 23.64
C GLN A 116 -8.38 27.19 24.61
N PRO A 117 -7.78 26.87 25.76
CA PRO A 117 -8.52 26.22 26.83
C PRO A 117 -9.35 27.28 27.56
N GLU A 118 -10.67 27.08 27.61
CA GLU A 118 -11.56 27.77 28.54
C GLU A 118 -12.26 26.72 29.41
N ALA A 119 -12.35 27.05 30.70
CA ALA A 119 -12.78 26.28 31.88
C ALA A 119 -11.74 25.34 32.52
#